data_AF-A0AAP1RC56-F1
#
_entry.id   AF-A0AAP1RC56-F1
#
_cell.length_a   1.000
_cell.length_b   1.000
_cell.length_c   1.000
_cell.angle_alpha   90.00
_cell.angle_beta   90.00
_cell.angle_gamma   90.00
#
_symmetry.space_group_name_H-M   'P 1'
#
loop_
_entity.id
_entity.type
_entity.pdbx_description
1 polymer ?
#
loop_
_entity_poly.entity_id
_entity_poly.type
_entity_poly.pdbx_seq_one_letter_code
_entity_poly.pdbx_strand_id
1 'polypeptide(L)'
;DVLVDARRGLKVKPQGKLTPVDLLPAPQLRGQGGEHGESPVWKLYLAPLHGAKRYRAQVASDPDFLRIQQERFSSTPDVSFSGLKAAFYHVLLSAFDNDGLEGETSVYDILYYPRGGSAR
;
A
#
# COMPACT_ATOMS: atom_id res chain seq x y z
N ASP A 1 -10.19 -25.35 -19.77
CA ASP A 1 -10.20 -24.14 -18.92
C ASP A 1 -9.20 -24.25 -17.79
N VAL A 2 -8.74 -23.12 -17.25
CA VAL A 2 -7.86 -23.07 -16.07
C VAL A 2 -8.65 -22.45 -14.93
N LEU A 3 -8.80 -23.18 -13.83
CA LEU A 3 -9.47 -22.67 -12.63
C LEU A 3 -8.53 -21.73 -11.88
N VAL A 4 -9.05 -20.56 -11.51
CA VAL A 4 -8.39 -19.58 -10.65
C VAL A 4 -9.30 -19.35 -9.46
N ASP A 5 -8.98 -19.99 -8.35
CA ASP A 5 -9.76 -19.88 -7.11
C ASP A 5 -9.56 -18.51 -6.45
N ALA A 6 -10.38 -18.21 -5.44
CA ALA A 6 -10.20 -17.03 -4.59
C ALA A 6 -8.78 -16.99 -4.01
N ARG A 7 -8.21 -15.78 -3.91
CA ARG A 7 -6.83 -15.53 -3.43
C ARG A 7 -5.75 -16.16 -4.31
N ARG A 8 -6.05 -16.48 -5.57
CA ARG A 8 -5.05 -16.89 -6.57
C ARG A 8 -5.00 -15.91 -7.73
N GLY A 9 -3.80 -15.74 -8.28
CA GLY A 9 -3.53 -14.92 -9.45
C GLY A 9 -2.92 -15.74 -10.57
N LEU A 10 -3.05 -15.25 -11.81
CA LEU A 10 -2.49 -15.91 -12.98
C LEU A 10 -1.86 -14.88 -13.90
N LYS A 11 -0.57 -15.07 -14.19
CA LYS A 11 0.12 -14.33 -15.25
C LYS A 11 -0.01 -15.06 -16.57
N VAL A 12 -0.58 -14.38 -17.56
CA VAL A 12 -0.73 -14.91 -18.92
C VAL A 12 0.45 -14.46 -19.78
N LYS A 13 1.04 -15.41 -20.51
CA LYS A 13 2.12 -15.18 -21.49
C LYS A 13 1.67 -15.67 -22.86
N PRO A 14 2.24 -15.18 -23.98
CA PRO A 14 1.87 -15.62 -25.32
C PRO A 14 2.01 -17.13 -25.54
N GLN A 15 3.00 -17.75 -24.90
CA GLN A 15 3.15 -19.20 -24.82
C GLN A 15 3.56 -19.62 -23.41
N GLY A 16 3.27 -20.88 -23.05
CA GLY A 16 3.68 -21.50 -21.80
C GLY A 16 2.52 -22.08 -21.01
N LYS A 17 2.84 -22.76 -19.91
CA LYS A 17 1.86 -23.35 -19.01
C LYS A 17 1.24 -22.27 -18.12
N LEU A 18 -0.08 -22.14 -18.17
CA LEU A 18 -0.85 -21.34 -17.21
C LEU A 18 -0.81 -22.04 -15.85
N THR A 19 -0.20 -21.38 -14.87
CA THR A 19 -0.07 -21.92 -13.51
C THR A 19 -0.54 -20.84 -12.54
N PRO A 20 -1.75 -20.96 -11.97
CA PRO A 20 -2.20 -20.05 -10.93
C PRO A 20 -1.28 -20.16 -9.71
N VAL A 21 -1.00 -19.02 -9.09
CA VAL A 21 -0.16 -18.90 -7.89
C VAL A 21 -0.97 -18.25 -6.77
N ASP A 22 -0.56 -18.49 -5.53
CA ASP A 22 -1.20 -17.86 -4.39
C ASP A 22 -0.84 -16.37 -4.40
N LEU A 23 -1.85 -15.53 -4.18
CA LEU A 23 -1.62 -14.11 -3.99
C LEU A 23 -0.84 -13.88 -2.70
N LEU A 24 0.00 -12.84 -2.69
CA LEU A 24 0.59 -12.39 -1.44
C LEU A 24 -0.51 -12.02 -0.43
N PRO A 25 -0.33 -12.33 0.86
CA PRO A 25 -1.28 -11.90 1.88
C PRO A 25 -1.28 -10.37 1.98
N ALA A 26 -2.35 -9.83 2.54
CA ALA A 26 -2.49 -8.39 2.71
C ALA A 26 -1.38 -7.82 3.62
N PRO A 27 -0.74 -6.69 3.26
CA PRO A 27 0.25 -6.04 4.12
C PRO A 27 -0.32 -5.68 5.50
N GLN A 28 0.47 -5.89 6.54
CA GLN A 28 0.11 -5.47 7.89
C GLN A 28 0.76 -4.13 8.22
N LEU A 29 -0.04 -3.15 8.64
CA LEU A 29 0.47 -1.89 9.15
C LEU A 29 1.06 -2.10 10.54
N ARG A 30 2.31 -1.67 10.75
CA ARG A 30 3.00 -1.75 12.04
C ARG A 30 3.03 -0.43 12.78
N GLY A 31 2.91 0.67 12.05
CA GLY A 31 2.82 2.00 12.63
C GLY A 31 2.98 3.08 11.58
N GLN A 32 2.99 4.32 12.06
CA GLN A 32 3.21 5.50 11.26
C GLN A 32 4.19 6.46 11.94
N GLY A 33 4.85 7.29 11.15
CA GLY A 33 5.78 8.31 11.62
C GLY A 33 6.18 9.25 10.48
N GLY A 34 7.44 9.68 10.50
CA GLY A 34 8.02 10.55 9.48
C GLY A 34 8.47 11.88 10.05
N GLU A 35 8.61 12.87 9.17
CA GLU A 35 9.21 14.17 9.48
C GLU A 35 8.13 15.23 9.69
N HIS A 36 8.37 16.08 10.68
CA HIS A 36 7.54 17.25 10.98
C HIS A 36 8.25 18.53 10.50
N GLY A 37 7.51 19.63 10.40
CA GLY A 37 8.06 20.94 9.99
C GLY A 37 7.33 21.55 8.80
N GLU A 38 8.01 22.41 8.06
CA GLU A 38 7.43 23.14 6.91
C GLU A 38 7.04 22.23 5.74
N SER A 39 7.76 21.12 5.57
CA SER A 39 7.50 20.11 4.53
C SER A 39 7.35 18.73 5.15
N PRO A 40 6.23 18.46 5.84
CA PRO A 40 6.08 17.21 6.58
C PRO A 40 6.00 16.01 5.64
N VAL A 41 6.66 14.93 6.04
CA VAL A 41 6.64 13.63 5.36
C VAL A 41 5.94 12.64 6.27
N TRP A 42 4.86 12.05 5.78
CA TRP A 42 4.18 10.96 6.47
C TRP A 42 4.74 9.63 5.98
N LYS A 43 5.24 8.80 6.88
CA LYS A 43 5.71 7.44 6.57
C LYS A 43 4.83 6.39 7.23
N LEU A 44 4.41 5.41 6.45
CA LEU A 44 3.79 4.18 6.92
C LEU A 44 4.83 3.06 6.99
N TYR A 45 4.88 2.35 8.10
CA TYR A 45 5.76 1.20 8.33
C TYR A 45 4.95 -0.09 8.23
N LEU A 46 5.29 -0.94 7.27
CA LEU A 46 4.61 -2.21 7.01
C LEU A 46 5.43 -3.38 7.56
N ALA A 47 4.77 -4.49 7.86
CA ALA A 47 5.47 -5.74 8.08
C ALA A 47 6.11 -6.20 6.75
N PRO A 48 7.40 -6.57 6.72
CA PRO A 48 8.00 -7.15 5.53
C PRO A 48 7.25 -8.43 5.13
N LEU A 49 6.83 -8.50 3.87
CA LEU A 49 6.22 -9.67 3.26
C LEU A 49 7.23 -10.46 2.44
N HIS A 50 7.37 -11.74 2.76
CA HIS A 50 8.19 -12.65 1.95
C HIS A 50 7.61 -12.75 0.53
N GLY A 51 8.49 -12.64 -0.48
CA GLY A 51 8.09 -12.66 -1.88
C GLY A 51 7.64 -11.31 -2.46
N ALA A 52 7.37 -10.30 -1.63
CA ALA A 52 7.01 -8.97 -2.11
C ALA A 52 8.21 -8.28 -2.79
N LYS A 53 7.97 -7.72 -3.98
CA LYS A 53 8.91 -6.89 -4.74
C LYS A 53 8.56 -5.42 -4.72
N ARG A 54 7.29 -5.09 -4.44
CA ARG A 54 6.79 -3.72 -4.38
C ARG A 54 5.57 -3.66 -3.49
N TYR A 55 5.40 -2.58 -2.76
CA TYR A 55 4.21 -2.25 -1.98
C TYR A 55 3.48 -1.10 -2.67
N ARG A 56 2.15 -1.07 -2.59
CA ARG A 56 1.32 0.08 -2.93
C ARG A 56 0.57 0.52 -1.68
N ALA A 57 0.48 1.84 -1.51
CA ALA A 57 -0.42 2.45 -0.56
C ALA A 57 -1.22 3.55 -1.24
N GLN A 58 -2.54 3.50 -1.09
CA GLN A 58 -3.48 4.52 -1.56
C GLN A 58 -4.11 5.17 -0.35
N VAL A 59 -4.16 6.51 -0.35
CA VAL A 59 -4.74 7.33 0.71
C VAL A 59 -5.95 8.04 0.12
N ALA A 60 -7.14 7.81 0.68
CA ALA A 60 -8.40 8.37 0.22
C ALA A 60 -9.15 9.12 1.32
N SER A 61 -10.00 10.06 0.91
CA SER A 61 -10.89 10.82 1.81
C SER A 61 -12.26 10.16 2.03
N ASP A 62 -12.51 9.01 1.43
CA ASP A 62 -13.73 8.22 1.58
C ASP A 62 -13.41 6.72 1.62
N PRO A 63 -14.27 5.90 2.27
CA PRO A 63 -13.99 4.47 2.51
C PRO A 63 -14.10 3.61 1.25
N ASP A 64 -14.78 4.10 0.21
CA ASP A 64 -14.94 3.40 -1.07
C ASP A 64 -13.77 3.66 -2.03
N PHE A 65 -12.76 4.44 -1.59
CA PHE A 65 -11.58 4.81 -2.37
C PHE A 65 -11.92 5.51 -3.70
N LEU A 66 -13.04 6.25 -3.76
CA LEU A 66 -13.45 7.01 -4.94
C LEU A 66 -12.71 8.35 -5.08
N ARG A 67 -12.20 8.90 -3.96
CA ARG A 67 -11.39 10.13 -3.93
C ARG A 67 -10.01 9.86 -3.33
N ILE A 68 -9.17 9.19 -4.11
CA ILE A 68 -7.76 8.98 -3.79
C ILE A 68 -7.03 10.33 -3.83
N GLN A 69 -6.45 10.72 -2.71
CA GLN A 69 -5.61 11.91 -2.58
C GLN A 69 -4.19 11.65 -3.06
N GLN A 70 -3.62 10.48 -2.71
CA GLN A 70 -2.32 10.05 -3.19
C GLN A 70 -2.25 8.52 -3.32
N GLU A 71 -1.50 8.08 -4.33
CA GLU A 71 -1.04 6.70 -4.49
C GLU A 71 0.48 6.69 -4.53
N ARG A 72 1.10 5.76 -3.81
CA ARG A 72 2.55 5.62 -3.74
C ARG A 72 2.95 4.16 -3.82
N PHE A 73 4.12 3.94 -4.40
CA PHE A 73 4.78 2.64 -4.48
C PHE A 73 6.12 2.70 -3.74
N SER A 74 6.52 1.56 -3.17
CA SER A 74 7.84 1.40 -2.56
C SER A 74 8.40 0.01 -2.80
N SER A 75 9.71 -0.11 -2.99
CA SER A 75 10.40 -1.41 -3.04
C SER A 75 10.74 -1.95 -1.65
N THR A 76 10.59 -1.13 -0.60
CA THR A 76 10.76 -1.50 0.81
C THR A 76 9.40 -1.46 1.53
N PRO A 77 9.26 -2.08 2.71
CA PRO A 77 8.02 -2.02 3.50
C PRO A 77 7.81 -0.66 4.19
N ASP A 78 8.29 0.43 3.58
CA ASP A 78 8.11 1.80 4.02
C ASP A 78 7.51 2.61 2.87
N VAL A 79 6.38 3.27 3.10
CA VAL A 79 5.76 4.13 2.08
C VAL A 79 5.64 5.56 2.60
N SER A 80 6.15 6.52 1.84
CA SER A 80 6.18 7.93 2.21
C SER A 80 5.22 8.77 1.38
N PHE A 81 4.54 9.70 2.04
CA PHE A 81 3.67 10.71 1.45
C PHE A 81 4.12 12.10 1.89
N SER A 82 3.87 13.11 1.06
CA SER A 82 4.19 14.50 1.36
C SER A 82 3.07 15.41 0.87
N GLY A 83 2.89 16.57 1.51
CA GLY A 83 1.88 17.55 1.08
C GLY A 83 0.41 17.15 1.32
N LEU A 84 0.16 16.09 2.09
CA LEU A 84 -1.18 15.77 2.57
C LEU A 84 -1.59 16.75 3.68
N LYS A 85 -2.89 17.07 3.74
CA LYS A 85 -3.45 17.89 4.81
C LYS A 85 -3.71 17.03 6.04
N ALA A 86 -3.76 17.67 7.21
CA ALA A 86 -4.23 17.01 8.42
C ALA A 86 -5.68 16.54 8.22
N ALA A 87 -5.93 15.24 8.33
CA ALA A 87 -7.23 14.62 8.08
C ALA A 87 -7.29 13.19 8.62
N PHE A 88 -8.50 12.66 8.69
CA PHE A 88 -8.73 11.23 8.80
C PHE A 88 -8.76 10.62 7.39
N TYR A 89 -7.88 9.65 7.14
CA TYR A 89 -7.72 9.02 5.85
C TYR A 89 -8.05 7.53 5.89
N HIS A 90 -8.61 7.03 4.78
CA HIS A 90 -8.73 5.60 4.51
C HIS A 90 -7.52 5.16 3.69
N VAL A 91 -6.79 4.16 4.17
CA VAL A 91 -5.53 3.70 3.58
C VAL A 91 -5.67 2.27 3.10
N LEU A 92 -5.56 2.05 1.79
CA LEU A 92 -5.54 0.73 1.15
C LEU A 92 -4.09 0.32 0.89
N LEU A 93 -3.70 -0.84 1.38
CA LEU A 93 -2.37 -1.40 1.21
C LEU A 93 -2.42 -2.70 0.42
N SER A 94 -1.46 -2.88 -0.48
CA SER A 94 -1.22 -4.14 -1.20
C SER A 94 0.26 -4.33 -1.49
N ALA A 95 0.64 -5.55 -1.89
CA ALA A 95 1.99 -5.87 -2.32
C ALA A 95 1.97 -6.66 -3.64
N PHE A 96 3.06 -6.54 -4.40
CA PHE A 96 3.24 -7.18 -5.69
C PHE A 96 4.34 -8.24 -5.58
N ASP A 97 4.11 -9.41 -6.13
CA ASP A 97 5.11 -10.47 -6.20
C ASP A 97 6.14 -10.24 -7.33
N ASN A 98 7.00 -11.24 -7.55
CA ASN A 98 8.02 -11.20 -8.61
C ASN A 98 7.44 -11.20 -10.02
N ASP A 99 6.21 -11.66 -10.18
CA ASP A 99 5.52 -11.70 -11.46
C ASP A 99 4.70 -10.44 -11.74
N GLY A 100 4.60 -9.55 -10.74
CA GLY A 100 3.82 -8.32 -10.80
C GLY A 100 2.35 -8.52 -10.46
N LEU A 101 1.98 -9.67 -9.90
CA LEU A 101 0.62 -9.91 -9.42
C LEU A 101 0.43 -9.16 -8.12
N GLU A 102 -0.64 -8.35 -8.08
CA GLU A 102 -1.06 -7.68 -6.87
C GLU A 102 -1.74 -8.67 -5.93
N GLY A 103 -1.31 -8.65 -4.67
CA GLY A 103 -1.80 -9.50 -3.62
C GLY A 103 -3.14 -9.06 -3.04
N GLU A 104 -3.50 -9.68 -1.92
CA GLU A 104 -4.65 -9.27 -1.12
C GLU A 104 -4.46 -7.85 -0.55
N THR A 105 -5.57 -7.20 -0.19
CA THR A 105 -5.57 -5.83 0.30
C THR A 105 -5.96 -5.74 1.78
N SER A 106 -5.44 -4.72 2.46
CA SER A 106 -5.86 -4.34 3.81
C SER A 106 -6.23 -2.87 3.84
N VAL A 107 -7.23 -2.52 4.65
CA VAL A 107 -7.71 -1.15 4.85
C VAL A 107 -7.47 -0.73 6.29
N TYR A 108 -6.94 0.48 6.47
CA TYR A 108 -6.76 1.11 7.77
C TYR A 108 -7.31 2.53 7.73
N ASP A 109 -7.98 2.90 8.81
CA ASP A 109 -8.41 4.26 9.05
C ASP A 109 -7.40 4.96 9.95
N ILE A 110 -6.80 6.04 9.44
CA ILE A 110 -5.65 6.68 10.10
C ILE A 110 -5.86 8.19 10.21
N LEU A 111 -5.76 8.70 11.43
CA LEU A 111 -5.59 10.13 11.66
C LEU A 111 -4.16 10.54 11.31
N TYR A 112 -4.01 11.31 10.24
CA TYR A 112 -2.77 11.99 9.92
C TYR A 112 -2.83 13.42 10.41
N TYR A 113 -1.89 13.78 11.28
CA TYR A 113 -1.77 15.13 11.83
C TYR A 113 -0.29 15.51 11.92
N PRO A 114 0.28 16.17 10.91
CA PRO A 114 1.65 16.64 10.97
C PRO A 114 1.74 17.70 12.04
N ARG A 115 2.53 17.46 13.09
CA ARG A 115 2.78 18.50 14.10
C ARG A 115 3.55 19.62 13.42
N GLY A 116 2.99 20.83 13.42
CA GLY A 116 3.75 22.02 13.05
C GLY A 116 4.93 22.16 14.00
N GLY A 117 6.13 22.42 13.46
CA GLY A 117 7.25 22.84 14.29
C GLY A 117 6.83 24.08 15.07
N SER A 118 6.96 24.06 16.40
CA SER A 118 6.78 25.26 17.20
C SER A 118 7.74 26.32 16.66
N ALA A 119 7.19 27.49 16.31
CA ALA A 119 7.98 28.69 16.12
C ALA A 119 8.90 28.86 17.34
N ARG A 120 10.20 28.94 17.08
CA ARG A 120 11.18 29.54 17.98
C ARG A 120 11.81 30.69 17.22
#